data_AF-E0VFS0-F1
#
_entry.id   AF-E0VFS0-F1
#
_cell.length_a   1.000
_cell.length_b   1.000
_cell.length_c   1.000
_cell.angle_alpha   90.00
_cell.angle_beta   90.00
_cell.angle_gamma   90.00
#
_symmetry.space_group_name_H-M   'P 1'
#
loop_
_entity.id
_entity.type
_entity.pdbx_description
1 polymer ?
#
loop_
_entity_poly.entity_id
_entity_poly.type
_entity_poly.pdbx_seq_one_letter_code
_entity_poly.pdbx_strand_id
1 'polypeptide(L)'
;MSPLIFHTVLTVLCFTSTIVVSFSCVCSPSECEDISKDDCPGGGTVWDPCRCCRVCARIEGEACGGPHGFYGTCADGLDCIVASHASGKPVLAANSEGICTHIQSSFWQLV
;
A
#
# COMPACT_ATOMS: atom_id res chain seq x y z
N MET A 1 -18.03 29.31 -32.14
CA MET A 1 -17.33 29.03 -30.86
C MET A 1 -15.98 29.71 -30.93
N SER A 2 -15.79 30.78 -30.16
CA SER A 2 -14.67 31.71 -30.34
C SER A 2 -13.33 31.07 -29.91
N PRO A 3 -12.23 31.24 -30.67
CA PRO A 3 -10.92 30.63 -30.37
C PRO A 3 -10.37 31.05 -29.00
N LEU A 4 -10.76 32.22 -28.51
CA LEU A 4 -10.47 32.71 -27.15
C LEU A 4 -11.06 31.80 -26.06
N ILE A 5 -12.27 31.29 -26.25
CA ILE A 5 -12.96 30.43 -25.28
C ILE A 5 -12.23 29.09 -25.16
N PHE A 6 -11.77 28.54 -26.28
CA PHE A 6 -11.02 27.28 -26.30
C PHE A 6 -9.70 27.40 -25.55
N HIS A 7 -8.97 28.50 -25.74
CA HIS A 7 -7.70 28.73 -25.05
C HIS A 7 -7.88 28.94 -23.54
N THR A 8 -8.92 29.69 -23.13
CA THR A 8 -9.24 29.88 -21.71
C THR A 8 -9.67 28.59 -21.01
N VAL A 9 -10.41 27.72 -21.71
CA VAL A 9 -10.82 26.42 -21.15
C VAL A 9 -9.60 25.51 -20.98
N LEU A 10 -8.69 25.50 -21.97
CA LEU A 10 -7.46 24.70 -21.91
C LEU A 10 -6.52 25.15 -20.79
N THR A 11 -6.35 26.45 -20.58
CA THR A 11 -5.52 26.96 -19.49
C THR A 11 -6.10 26.60 -18.12
N VAL A 12 -7.41 26.78 -17.92
CA VAL A 12 -8.08 26.41 -16.65
C VAL A 12 -7.95 24.92 -16.35
N LEU A 13 -8.12 24.04 -17.34
CA LEU A 13 -7.92 22.58 -17.19
C LEU A 13 -6.47 22.19 -16.84
N CYS A 14 -5.48 22.90 -17.38
CA CYS A 14 -4.08 22.67 -17.03
C CYS A 14 -3.75 23.11 -15.61
N PHE A 15 -4.30 24.23 -15.13
CA PHE A 15 -4.03 24.72 -13.78
C PHE A 15 -4.64 23.82 -12.70
N THR A 16 -5.84 23.29 -12.90
CA THR A 16 -6.53 22.46 -11.89
C THR A 16 -5.99 21.04 -11.78
N SER A 17 -5.32 20.51 -12.82
CA SER A 17 -4.75 19.16 -12.80
C SER A 17 -3.48 19.02 -11.94
N THR A 18 -2.88 20.13 -11.50
CA THR A 18 -1.68 20.12 -10.65
C THR A 18 -1.94 19.88 -9.17
N ILE A 19 -3.20 20.00 -8.72
CA ILE A 19 -3.56 19.83 -7.30
C ILE A 19 -4.04 18.39 -7.06
N VAL A 20 -3.11 17.43 -7.14
CA VAL A 20 -3.34 16.08 -6.63
C VAL A 20 -3.09 16.08 -5.13
N VAL A 21 -4.15 16.23 -4.34
CA VAL A 21 -4.09 16.01 -2.89
C VAL A 21 -3.95 14.50 -2.70
N SER A 22 -2.72 14.05 -2.44
CA SER A 22 -2.45 12.68 -1.99
C SER A 22 -3.08 12.48 -0.61
N PHE A 23 -3.39 11.24 -0.24
CA PHE A 23 -3.85 10.94 1.12
C PHE A 23 -2.72 11.29 2.11
N SER A 24 -2.85 12.42 2.81
CA SER A 24 -1.86 12.87 3.78
C SER A 24 -2.06 12.14 5.11
N CYS A 25 -1.03 11.45 5.60
CA CYS A 25 -1.04 10.85 6.92
C CYS A 25 -0.95 11.92 8.01
N VAL A 26 -1.76 11.78 9.06
CA VAL A 26 -1.57 12.49 10.33
C VAL A 26 -0.92 11.51 11.29
N CYS A 27 0.26 11.86 11.82
CA CYS A 27 0.98 11.04 12.79
C CYS A 27 0.94 11.70 14.16
N SER A 28 0.37 11.00 15.14
CA SER A 28 0.42 11.37 16.55
C SER A 28 0.98 10.19 17.34
N PRO A 29 2.30 10.16 17.61
CA PRO A 29 2.94 9.03 18.30
C PRO A 29 2.39 8.74 19.70
N SER A 30 1.75 9.73 20.35
CA SER A 30 1.09 9.57 21.65
C SER A 30 -0.12 8.64 21.62
N GLU A 31 -0.74 8.47 20.44
CA GLU A 31 -1.94 7.66 20.25
C GLU A 31 -1.60 6.24 19.77
N CYS A 32 -0.31 5.92 19.61
CA CYS A 32 0.10 4.59 19.24
C CYS A 32 -0.11 3.62 20.41
N GLU A 33 -0.57 2.42 20.11
CA GLU A 33 -0.62 1.32 21.07
C GLU A 33 0.81 0.93 21.47
N ASP A 34 1.04 0.72 22.77
CA ASP A 34 2.31 0.19 23.29
C ASP A 34 2.34 -1.34 23.08
N ILE A 35 2.96 -1.77 21.98
CA ILE A 35 3.03 -3.18 21.59
C ILE A 35 4.46 -3.73 21.76
N SER A 36 4.63 -4.79 22.56
CA SER A 36 5.87 -5.55 22.62
C SER A 36 5.92 -6.62 21.53
N LYS A 37 7.10 -7.18 21.30
CA LYS A 37 7.27 -8.32 20.38
C LYS A 37 6.49 -9.55 20.84
N ASP A 38 6.29 -9.71 22.14
CA ASP A 38 5.56 -10.83 22.73
C ASP A 38 4.05 -10.78 22.47
N ASP A 39 3.51 -9.58 22.20
CA ASP A 39 2.09 -9.36 21.90
C ASP A 39 1.70 -9.74 20.46
N CYS A 40 2.69 -9.94 19.57
CA CYS A 40 2.49 -10.28 18.17
C CYS A 40 2.98 -11.71 17.86
N PRO A 41 2.20 -12.75 18.23
CA PRO A 41 2.59 -14.14 18.01
C PRO A 41 2.71 -14.44 16.51
N GLY A 42 3.86 -14.95 16.10
CA GLY A 42 4.10 -15.50 14.75
C GLY A 42 4.66 -14.52 13.71
N GLY A 43 4.54 -13.20 13.90
CA GLY A 43 4.95 -12.22 12.88
C GLY A 43 5.83 -11.06 13.35
N GLY A 44 5.93 -10.82 14.66
CA GLY A 44 6.61 -9.65 15.19
C GLY A 44 5.92 -8.33 14.82
N THR A 45 6.67 -7.23 14.80
CA THR A 45 6.13 -5.88 14.61
C THR A 45 6.67 -5.24 13.33
N VAL A 46 5.79 -4.59 12.56
CA VAL A 46 6.10 -3.78 11.39
C VAL A 46 5.60 -2.35 11.60
N TRP A 47 5.96 -1.44 10.70
CA TRP A 47 5.40 -0.09 10.69
C TRP A 47 4.04 -0.08 10.00
N ASP A 48 3.12 0.75 10.50
CA ASP A 48 1.90 1.08 9.77
C ASP A 48 2.23 1.73 8.39
N PRO A 49 1.26 1.83 7.46
CA PRO A 49 1.53 2.40 6.14
C PRO A 49 1.95 3.87 6.14
N CYS A 50 1.65 4.60 7.22
CA CYS A 50 2.07 5.98 7.45
C CYS A 50 3.45 6.10 8.10
N ARG A 51 4.05 4.96 8.48
CA ARG A 51 5.26 4.85 9.31
C ARG A 51 5.21 5.65 10.62
N CYS A 52 4.06 5.65 11.28
CA CYS A 52 3.88 6.35 12.55
C CYS A 52 3.98 5.40 13.75
N CYS A 53 3.16 4.36 13.75
CA CYS A 53 3.07 3.39 14.83
C CYS A 53 3.64 2.03 14.42
N ARG A 54 4.13 1.29 15.42
CA ARG A 54 4.40 -0.14 15.26
C ARG A 54 3.08 -0.88 15.36
N VAL A 55 2.89 -1.90 14.53
CA VAL A 55 1.71 -2.77 14.51
C VAL A 55 2.16 -4.22 14.31
N CYS A 56 1.31 -5.19 14.65
CA CYS A 56 1.64 -6.60 14.37
C CYS A 56 1.73 -6.85 12.86
N ALA A 57 2.74 -7.61 12.46
CA ALA A 57 2.89 -8.04 11.09
C ALA A 57 1.88 -9.15 10.75
N ARG A 58 1.50 -9.22 9.48
CA ARG A 58 0.58 -10.24 8.97
C ARG A 58 1.32 -11.56 8.76
N ILE A 59 0.74 -12.65 9.23
CA ILE A 59 1.34 -13.98 9.15
C ILE A 59 0.89 -14.71 7.88
N GLU A 60 1.48 -15.87 7.62
CA GLU A 60 1.16 -16.68 6.44
C GLU A 60 -0.34 -16.95 6.31
N GLY A 61 -0.88 -16.74 5.10
CA GLY A 61 -2.30 -16.96 4.80
C GLY A 61 -3.21 -15.77 5.12
N GLU A 62 -2.72 -14.72 5.78
CA GLU A 62 -3.51 -13.52 6.04
C GLU A 62 -3.54 -12.55 4.86
N ALA A 63 -4.63 -11.78 4.77
CA ALA A 63 -4.75 -10.69 3.80
C ALA A 63 -3.69 -9.60 4.03
N CYS A 64 -3.18 -9.00 2.96
CA CYS A 64 -2.15 -7.95 3.00
C CYS A 64 -2.31 -6.95 1.84
N GLY A 65 -1.58 -5.82 1.91
CA GLY A 65 -1.55 -4.83 0.82
C GLY A 65 -2.80 -3.95 0.75
N GLY A 66 -3.39 -3.83 -0.45
CA GLY A 66 -4.53 -2.95 -0.72
C GLY A 66 -4.21 -1.47 -0.83
N PRO A 67 -5.24 -0.64 -1.06
CA PRO A 67 -5.08 0.80 -1.19
C PRO A 67 -4.34 1.34 0.04
N HIS A 68 -3.25 2.07 -0.17
CA HIS A 68 -2.41 2.63 0.90
C HIS A 68 -1.95 1.61 1.96
N GLY A 69 -1.90 0.30 1.66
CA GLY A 69 -1.47 -0.72 2.63
C GLY A 69 -2.46 -1.00 3.77
N PHE A 70 -3.75 -0.65 3.63
CA PHE A 70 -4.76 -0.82 4.68
C PHE A 70 -4.97 -2.27 5.15
N TYR A 71 -4.67 -3.28 4.31
CA TYR A 71 -4.74 -4.67 4.72
C TYR A 71 -3.48 -5.14 5.47
N GLY A 72 -2.51 -4.26 5.71
CA GLY A 72 -1.33 -4.56 6.52
C GLY A 72 -0.13 -5.07 5.73
N THR A 73 0.97 -5.25 6.45
CA THR A 73 2.27 -5.64 5.93
C THR A 73 2.64 -7.01 6.48
N CYS A 74 3.14 -7.90 5.62
CA CYS A 74 3.54 -9.25 6.00
C CYS A 74 4.77 -9.25 6.93
N ALA A 75 4.90 -10.32 7.73
CA ALA A 75 6.06 -10.58 8.56
C ALA A 75 7.34 -10.81 7.73
N ASP A 76 8.48 -10.71 8.40
CA ASP A 76 9.78 -11.00 7.78
C ASP A 76 9.80 -12.41 7.17
N GLY A 77 10.25 -12.53 5.93
CA GLY A 77 10.29 -13.81 5.20
C GLY A 77 8.97 -14.21 4.51
N LEU A 78 8.00 -13.30 4.46
CA LEU A 78 6.76 -13.42 3.68
C LEU A 78 6.66 -12.28 2.66
N ASP A 79 6.02 -12.54 1.53
CA ASP A 79 5.69 -11.53 0.51
C ASP A 79 4.17 -11.47 0.28
N CYS A 80 3.69 -10.28 -0.09
CA CYS A 80 2.28 -10.03 -0.30
C CYS A 80 1.88 -10.33 -1.75
N ILE A 81 1.34 -11.52 -1.99
CA ILE A 81 1.03 -11.98 -3.35
C ILE A 81 -0.40 -11.61 -3.71
N VAL A 82 -0.55 -10.73 -4.69
CA VAL A 82 -1.85 -10.35 -5.27
C VAL A 82 -2.17 -11.30 -6.42
N ALA A 83 -3.32 -11.97 -6.35
CA ALA A 83 -3.78 -12.83 -7.43
C ALA A 83 -3.98 -12.02 -8.72
N SER A 84 -3.37 -12.46 -9.82
CA SER A 84 -3.60 -11.85 -11.12
C SER A 84 -5.07 -12.00 -11.52
N HIS A 85 -5.69 -10.95 -12.05
CA HIS A 85 -7.02 -11.07 -12.66
C HIS A 85 -6.97 -12.13 -13.77
N ALA A 86 -8.02 -12.96 -13.88
CA ALA A 86 -8.20 -13.94 -14.94
C ALA A 86 -8.14 -13.34 -16.38
N SER A 87 -8.20 -12.02 -16.50
CA SER A 87 -8.11 -11.26 -17.75
C SER A 87 -6.67 -10.97 -18.21
N GLY A 88 -5.64 -11.40 -17.47
CA GLY A 88 -4.23 -11.21 -17.86
C GLY A 88 -3.75 -9.76 -17.86
N LYS A 89 -4.56 -8.82 -17.36
CA LYS A 89 -4.16 -7.43 -17.17
C LYS A 89 -3.29 -7.29 -15.92
N PRO A 90 -2.28 -6.39 -15.93
CA PRO A 90 -1.52 -6.08 -14.72
C PRO A 90 -2.50 -5.58 -13.67
N VAL A 91 -2.57 -6.30 -12.55
CA VAL A 91 -3.30 -5.84 -11.37
C VAL A 91 -2.48 -4.71 -10.79
N LEU A 92 -3.11 -3.56 -10.56
CA LEU A 92 -2.50 -2.48 -9.80
C LEU A 92 -2.35 -2.97 -8.36
N ALA A 93 -1.22 -3.61 -8.04
CA ALA A 93 -0.96 -4.22 -6.75
C ALA A 93 -1.22 -3.24 -5.58
N ALA A 94 -0.97 -1.95 -5.80
CA ALA A 94 -1.24 -0.89 -4.85
C ALA A 94 -2.71 -0.73 -4.42
N ASN A 95 -3.68 -1.30 -5.14
CA ASN A 95 -5.11 -1.20 -4.82
C ASN A 95 -5.76 -2.56 -4.57
N SER A 96 -4.99 -3.64 -4.52
CA SER A 96 -5.52 -4.99 -4.46
C SER A 96 -5.09 -5.69 -3.19
N GLU A 97 -6.01 -6.45 -2.60
CA GLU A 97 -5.65 -7.35 -1.51
C GLU A 97 -4.83 -8.52 -2.05
N GLY A 98 -3.79 -8.88 -1.31
CA GLY A 98 -3.01 -10.09 -1.52
C GLY A 98 -3.07 -10.99 -0.30
N ILE A 99 -2.31 -12.07 -0.35
CA ILE A 99 -2.11 -13.00 0.77
C ILE A 99 -0.62 -13.10 1.09
N CYS A 100 -0.27 -13.11 2.38
CA CYS A 100 1.09 -13.33 2.81
C CYS A 100 1.51 -14.78 2.55
N THR A 101 2.57 -14.96 1.78
CA THR A 101 3.12 -16.28 1.45
C THR A 101 4.64 -16.28 1.58
N HIS A 102 5.26 -17.43 1.81
CA HIS A 102 6.71 -17.51 1.85
C HIS A 102 7.33 -17.08 0.52
N ILE A 103 8.36 -16.24 0.60
CA ILE A 103 9.28 -15.98 -0.49
C ILE A 103 9.96 -17.31 -0.89
N GLN A 104 9.37 -18.06 -1.83
CA GLN A 104 10.09 -19.19 -2.41
C GLN A 104 11.37 -18.66 -3.07
N SER A 105 12.51 -19.24 -2.67
CA SER A 105 13.86 -18.75 -3.01
C SER A 105 14.19 -18.70 -4.50
N SER A 106 13.29 -19.18 -5.37
CA SER A 106 13.44 -19.21 -6.82
C SER A 106 13.35 -17.84 -7.49
N PHE A 107 12.74 -16.83 -6.85
CA PHE A 107 12.68 -15.47 -7.41
C PHE A 107 13.98 -14.67 -7.20
N TRP A 108 14.72 -14.92 -6.11
CA TRP A 108 16.01 -14.27 -5.81
C TRP A 108 17.23 -14.93 -6.46
N GLN A 109 17.10 -16.11 -7.09
CA GLN A 109 18.18 -16.72 -7.87
C GLN A 109 18.32 -16.17 -9.30
N LEU A 110 17.51 -15.17 -9.67
CA LEU A 110 17.50 -14.54 -11.00
C LEU A 110 17.84 -13.03 -10.96
N VAL A 111 18.23 -12.48 -9.81
CA VAL A 111 18.76 -11.11 -9.65
C VAL A 111 20.26 -11.13 -9.41
#